data_AF-E2ZN60-F1
#
_entry.id   AF-E2ZN60-F1
#
_cell.length_a   1.000
_cell.length_b   1.000
_cell.length_c   1.000
_cell.angle_alpha   90.00
_cell.angle_beta   90.00
_cell.angle_gamma   90.00
#
_symmetry.space_group_name_H-M   'P 1'
#
loop_
_entity.id
_entity.type
_entity.pdbx_description
1 polymer ?
#
loop_
_entity_poly.entity_id
_entity_poly.type
_entity_poly.pdbx_seq_one_letter_code
_entity_poly.pdbx_strand_id
1 'polypeptide(L)'
;LAMTVVREAAIAAFVPEKFYTVDLELTSGCTASSRRIPEKTVAENLLEACRKEMVATIQRITRKEKSENPPPLYDLTTLQRDANRLLGYSAQQTLDYVQSLYEKKLTTYPRTDSCYITDDD
;
A
#
# COMPACT_ATOMS: atom_id res chain seq x y z
N LEU A 1 22.52 4.47 -8.05
CA LEU A 1 23.32 4.80 -6.85
C LEU A 1 22.79 6.05 -6.12
N ALA A 2 22.59 7.19 -6.82
CA ALA A 2 22.08 8.42 -6.19
C ALA A 2 20.74 8.26 -5.45
N MET A 3 19.74 7.55 -6.02
CA MET A 3 18.45 7.36 -5.36
C MET A 3 18.55 6.57 -4.04
N THR A 4 19.41 5.55 -3.98
CA THR A 4 19.64 4.76 -2.76
C THR A 4 20.29 5.62 -1.68
N VAL A 5 21.29 6.43 -2.05
CA VAL A 5 21.98 7.34 -1.12
C VAL A 5 21.02 8.41 -0.59
N VAL A 6 20.17 8.98 -1.44
CA VAL A 6 19.15 9.95 -1.02
C VAL A 6 18.15 9.32 -0.04
N ARG A 7 17.70 8.10 -0.31
CA ARG A 7 16.79 7.38 0.60
C ARG A 7 17.45 7.08 1.93
N GLU A 8 18.71 6.64 1.93
CA GLU A 8 19.49 6.36 3.13
C GLU A 8 19.68 7.63 3.98
N ALA A 9 20.05 8.74 3.35
CA ALA A 9 20.19 10.04 4.02
C ALA A 9 18.85 10.52 4.62
N ALA A 10 17.74 10.32 3.91
CA ALA A 10 16.40 10.66 4.40
C ALA A 10 15.99 9.79 5.60
N ILE A 11 16.35 8.49 5.61
CA ILE A 11 16.10 7.60 6.75
C ILE A 11 16.97 8.01 7.94
N ALA A 12 18.25 8.31 7.72
CA ALA A 12 19.17 8.74 8.77
C ALA A 12 18.78 10.10 9.39
N ALA A 13 18.22 11.00 8.59
CA ALA A 13 17.73 12.30 9.04
C ALA A 13 16.31 12.27 9.64
N PHE A 14 15.61 11.13 9.59
CA PHE A 14 14.25 11.02 10.11
C PHE A 14 14.25 11.04 11.65
N VAL A 15 13.62 12.06 12.23
CA VAL A 15 13.40 12.17 13.68
C VAL A 15 11.95 11.79 13.98
N PRO A 16 11.69 10.70 14.73
CA PRO A 16 10.33 10.31 15.10
C PRO A 16 9.67 11.38 15.99
N GLU A 17 8.52 11.89 15.55
CA GLU A 17 7.70 12.83 16.33
C GLU A 17 6.57 12.11 17.06
N LYS A 18 6.33 12.49 18.32
CA LYS A 18 5.23 11.95 19.11
C LYS A 18 3.91 12.51 18.59
N PHE A 19 2.93 11.62 18.41
CA PHE A 19 1.55 11.97 18.12
C PHE A 19 0.64 11.07 18.93
N TYR A 20 -0.59 11.52 19.12
CA TYR A 20 -1.63 10.85 19.89
C TYR A 20 -2.86 10.64 19.00
N THR A 21 -3.53 9.51 19.18
CA THR A 21 -4.83 9.21 18.58
C THR A 21 -5.76 8.78 19.68
N VAL A 22 -7.01 9.25 19.63
CA VAL A 22 -8.06 8.87 20.58
C VAL A 22 -8.97 7.88 19.88
N ASP A 23 -9.01 6.66 20.42
CA ASP A 23 -9.88 5.58 19.95
C ASP A 23 -11.03 5.39 20.94
N LEU A 24 -12.26 5.38 20.42
CA LEU A 24 -13.48 5.12 21.17
C LEU A 24 -14.04 3.77 20.71
N GLU A 25 -14.16 2.83 21.65
CA GLU A 25 -14.88 1.57 21.42
C GLU A 25 -16.38 1.80 21.66
N LEU A 26 -17.19 1.63 20.61
CA LEU A 26 -18.64 1.67 20.73
C LEU A 26 -19.18 0.29 21.09
N THR A 27 -20.27 0.25 21.87
CA THR A 27 -21.01 -0.99 22.21
C THR A 27 -21.45 -1.80 20.98
N SER A 28 -21.56 -1.14 19.82
CA SER A 28 -21.88 -1.77 18.53
C SER A 28 -20.70 -2.52 17.89
N GLY A 29 -19.53 -2.62 18.55
CA GLY A 29 -18.34 -3.28 18.02
C GLY A 29 -17.57 -2.46 16.98
N CYS A 30 -17.86 -1.16 16.86
CA CYS A 30 -17.14 -0.26 15.97
C CYS A 30 -16.14 0.58 16.77
N THR A 31 -14.98 0.88 16.17
CA THR A 31 -14.01 1.81 16.74
C THR A 31 -14.07 3.15 16.01
N ALA A 32 -14.23 4.24 16.73
CA ALA A 32 -14.12 5.59 16.19
C ALA A 32 -12.76 6.19 16.59
N SER A 33 -11.90 6.42 15.60
CA SER A 33 -10.56 6.97 15.80
C SER A 33 -10.51 8.45 15.43
N SER A 34 -9.85 9.25 16.25
CA SER A 34 -9.54 10.65 15.92
C SER A 34 -8.40 10.74 14.88
N ARG A 35 -8.23 11.93 14.29
CA ARG A 35 -7.00 12.23 13.53
C ARG A 35 -5.80 12.25 14.47
N ARG A 36 -4.59 12.25 13.91
CA ARG A 36 -3.33 12.41 14.66
C ARG A 36 -3.30 13.80 15.31
N ILE A 37 -3.10 13.83 16.62
CA ILE A 37 -3.00 15.03 17.45
C ILE A 37 -1.55 15.14 17.93
N PRO A 38 -0.84 16.26 17.70
CA PRO A 38 0.55 16.41 18.12
C PRO A 38 0.68 16.61 19.63
N GLU A 39 -0.30 17.25 20.26
CA GLU A 39 -0.25 17.64 21.67
C GLU A 39 -1.04 16.68 22.56
N LYS A 40 -0.42 16.23 23.66
CA LYS A 40 -1.00 15.27 24.59
C LYS A 40 -2.22 15.85 25.33
N THR A 41 -2.13 17.09 25.78
CA THR A 41 -3.18 17.82 26.52
C THR A 41 -4.47 17.92 25.70
N VAL A 42 -4.34 18.19 24.40
CA VAL A 42 -5.48 18.27 23.48
C VAL A 42 -6.14 16.89 23.32
N ALA A 43 -5.36 15.82 23.22
CA ALA A 43 -5.89 14.46 23.13
C ALA A 43 -6.59 14.03 24.44
N GLU A 44 -6.04 14.38 25.60
CA GLU A 44 -6.65 14.10 26.91
C GLU A 44 -7.97 14.86 27.10
N ASN A 45 -7.98 16.16 26.76
CA ASN A 45 -9.20 16.98 26.81
C ASN A 45 -10.30 16.44 25.88
N LEU A 46 -9.93 15.98 24.68
CA LEU A 46 -10.85 15.35 23.74
C LEU A 46 -11.44 14.05 24.32
N LEU A 47 -10.58 13.21 24.91
CA LEU A 47 -11.01 11.96 25.54
C LEU A 47 -11.94 12.21 26.73
N GLU A 48 -11.66 13.22 27.57
CA GLU A 48 -12.55 13.60 28.67
C GLU A 48 -13.90 14.13 28.18
N ALA A 49 -13.91 14.96 27.13
CA ALA A 49 -15.15 15.46 26.52
C ALA A 49 -16.00 14.29 25.98
N CYS A 50 -15.39 13.37 25.24
CA CYS A 50 -16.07 12.19 24.71
C CYS A 50 -16.58 11.24 25.82
N ARG A 51 -15.83 11.09 26.93
CA ARG A 51 -16.25 10.29 28.09
C ARG A 51 -17.44 10.91 28.83
N LYS A 52 -17.55 12.24 28.89
CA LYS A 52 -18.67 12.91 29.56
C LYS A 52 -19.97 12.76 28.80
N GLU A 53 -19.92 12.79 27.47
CA GLU A 53 -21.12 12.67 26.65
C GLU A 53 -21.62 11.21 26.56
N MET A 54 -20.72 10.21 26.52
CA MET A 54 -21.02 8.76 26.38
C MET A 54 -22.01 8.39 25.26
N VAL A 55 -22.35 9.34 24.38
CA VAL A 55 -23.32 9.18 23.30
C VAL A 55 -22.57 9.45 21.99
N ALA A 56 -22.57 8.46 21.11
CA ALA A 56 -22.06 8.61 19.76
C ALA A 56 -23.24 8.61 18.77
N THR A 57 -23.41 9.69 18.02
CA THR A 57 -24.44 9.79 16.97
C THR A 57 -23.81 9.60 15.61
N ILE A 58 -24.32 8.62 14.84
CA ILE A 58 -23.90 8.42 13.45
C ILE A 58 -24.44 9.57 12.61
N GLN A 59 -23.55 10.46 12.17
CA GLN A 59 -23.94 11.60 11.33
C GLN A 59 -24.21 11.21 9.88
N ARG A 60 -23.51 10.20 9.37
CA ARG A 60 -23.62 9.79 7.96
C ARG A 60 -23.18 8.35 7.77
N ILE A 61 -23.99 7.57 7.05
CA ILE A 61 -23.61 6.27 6.52
C ILE A 61 -23.42 6.42 5.01
N THR A 62 -22.36 5.85 4.47
CA THR A 62 -22.12 5.88 3.03
C THR A 62 -21.69 4.51 2.56
N ARG A 63 -22.56 3.91 1.74
CA ARG A 63 -22.30 2.66 1.05
C ARG A 63 -21.81 3.00 -0.35
N LYS A 64 -20.61 2.54 -0.68
CA LYS A 64 -20.08 2.63 -2.04
C LYS A 64 -19.84 1.22 -2.54
N GLU A 65 -20.45 0.91 -3.68
CA GLU A 65 -20.04 -0.26 -4.45
C GLU A 65 -18.66 0.02 -5.03
N LYS A 66 -17.70 -0.84 -4.72
CA LYS A 66 -16.35 -0.78 -5.28
C LYS A 66 -16.24 -1.96 -6.24
N SER A 67 -15.99 -1.65 -7.51
CA SER A 67 -15.50 -2.63 -8.46
C SER A 67 -13.99 -2.47 -8.56
N GLU A 68 -13.26 -3.57 -8.38
CA GLU A 68 -11.83 -3.63 -8.62
C GLU A 68 -11.61 -4.35 -9.94
N ASN A 69 -10.99 -3.66 -10.90
CA ASN A 69 -10.67 -4.26 -12.18
C ASN A 69 -9.52 -5.26 -12.00
N PRO A 70 -9.48 -6.33 -12.81
CA PRO A 70 -8.34 -7.23 -12.81
C PRO A 70 -7.06 -6.44 -13.12
N PRO A 71 -5.91 -6.84 -12.54
CA PRO A 71 -4.64 -6.23 -12.85
C PRO A 71 -4.33 -6.38 -14.34
N PRO A 72 -3.60 -5.42 -14.94
CA PRO A 72 -3.15 -5.54 -16.32
C PRO A 72 -2.18 -6.73 -16.47
N LEU A 73 -1.92 -7.13 -17.71
CA LEU A 73 -0.89 -8.11 -18.00
C LEU A 73 0.49 -7.60 -17.56
N TYR A 74 1.43 -8.52 -17.37
CA TYR A 74 2.78 -8.17 -16.96
C TYR A 74 3.59 -7.54 -18.09
N ASP A 75 4.18 -6.39 -17.81
CA ASP A 75 5.43 -5.96 -18.44
C ASP A 75 6.64 -6.58 -17.71
N LEU A 76 7.84 -6.44 -18.29
CA LEU A 76 9.06 -6.98 -17.69
C LEU A 76 9.33 -6.39 -16.30
N THR A 77 9.11 -5.09 -16.14
CA THR A 77 9.45 -4.36 -14.91
C THR A 77 8.59 -4.80 -13.73
N THR A 78 7.29 -4.96 -13.96
CA THR A 78 6.30 -5.38 -12.98
C THR A 78 6.52 -6.84 -12.61
N LEU A 79 6.81 -7.70 -13.60
CA LEU A 79 7.16 -9.09 -13.35
C LEU A 79 8.45 -9.21 -12.50
N GLN A 80 9.48 -8.42 -12.80
CA GLN A 80 10.71 -8.38 -12.01
C GLN A 80 10.46 -7.89 -10.58
N ARG A 81 9.61 -6.87 -10.39
CA ARG A 81 9.24 -6.36 -9.06
C ARG A 81 8.48 -7.41 -8.24
N ASP A 82 7.50 -8.07 -8.83
CA ASP A 82 6.71 -9.09 -8.11
C ASP A 82 7.51 -10.36 -7.85
N ALA A 83 8.35 -10.80 -8.79
CA ALA A 83 9.27 -11.91 -8.55
C ALA A 83 10.28 -11.59 -7.43
N ASN A 84 10.75 -10.34 -7.33
CA ASN A 84 11.58 -9.93 -6.21
C ASN A 84 10.81 -9.94 -4.89
N ARG A 85 9.58 -9.40 -4.87
CA ARG A 85 8.73 -9.32 -3.69
C ARG A 85 8.28 -10.69 -3.17
N LEU A 86 7.89 -11.59 -4.08
CA LEU A 86 7.26 -12.87 -3.76
C LEU A 86 8.26 -14.03 -3.67
N LEU A 87 9.29 -14.02 -4.53
CA LEU A 87 10.23 -15.15 -4.68
C LEU A 87 11.68 -14.77 -4.30
N GLY A 88 11.97 -13.50 -4.04
CA GLY A 88 13.32 -13.03 -3.70
C GLY A 88 14.28 -13.00 -4.89
N TYR A 89 13.79 -13.15 -6.13
CA TYR A 89 14.65 -13.15 -7.31
C TYR A 89 15.18 -11.75 -7.62
N SER A 90 16.44 -11.67 -8.04
CA SER A 90 16.97 -10.46 -8.65
C SER A 90 16.33 -10.21 -10.03
N ALA A 91 16.38 -8.97 -10.51
CA ALA A 91 15.88 -8.62 -11.83
C ALA A 91 16.51 -9.48 -12.95
N GLN A 92 17.81 -9.78 -12.83
CA GLN A 92 18.53 -10.63 -13.79
C GLN A 92 18.04 -12.08 -13.75
N GLN A 93 17.90 -12.67 -12.55
CA GLN A 93 17.40 -14.04 -12.40
C GLN A 93 15.99 -14.19 -13.00
N THR A 94 15.10 -13.24 -12.71
CA THR A 94 13.75 -13.25 -13.29
C THR A 94 13.82 -13.18 -14.81
N LEU A 95 14.65 -12.31 -15.38
CA LEU A 95 14.83 -12.23 -16.83
C LEU A 95 15.34 -13.55 -17.41
N ASP A 96 16.35 -14.16 -16.80
CA ASP A 96 16.94 -15.42 -17.27
C ASP A 96 15.92 -16.58 -17.24
N TYR A 97 15.09 -16.65 -16.19
CA TYR A 97 14.04 -17.67 -16.07
C TYR A 97 12.95 -17.48 -17.11
N VAL A 98 12.45 -16.26 -17.28
CA VAL A 98 11.38 -16.00 -18.25
C VAL A 98 11.91 -16.14 -19.68
N GLN A 99 13.16 -15.77 -19.94
CA GLN A 99 13.83 -16.04 -21.22
C GLN A 99 13.89 -17.55 -21.52
N SER A 100 14.24 -18.38 -20.52
CA SER A 100 14.22 -19.84 -20.70
C SER A 100 12.82 -20.40 -20.98
N LEU A 101 11.77 -19.82 -20.37
CA LEU A 101 10.38 -20.20 -20.63
C LEU A 101 9.94 -19.80 -22.04
N TYR A 102 10.36 -18.62 -22.51
CA TYR A 102 10.12 -18.16 -23.88
C TYR A 102 10.80 -19.09 -24.90
N GLU A 103 12.05 -19.48 -24.68
CA GLU A 103 12.79 -20.42 -25.55
C GLU A 103 12.11 -21.80 -25.61
N LYS A 104 11.43 -22.19 -24.54
CA LYS A 104 10.58 -23.40 -24.48
C LYS A 104 9.17 -23.19 -25.02
N LYS A 105 8.85 -21.99 -25.54
CA LYS A 105 7.54 -21.60 -26.08
C LYS A 105 6.39 -21.67 -25.06
N LEU A 106 6.71 -21.48 -23.78
CA LEU A 106 5.72 -21.47 -22.69
C LEU A 106 5.19 -20.06 -22.39
N THR A 107 5.91 -19.03 -22.82
CA THR A 107 5.55 -17.62 -22.61
C THR A 107 5.79 -16.81 -23.88
N THR A 108 5.19 -15.63 -23.97
CA THR A 108 5.50 -14.64 -25.03
C THR A 108 6.84 -13.95 -24.77
N TYR A 109 7.31 -13.17 -25.75
CA TYR A 109 8.63 -12.52 -25.67
C TYR A 109 8.70 -11.57 -24.46
N PRO A 110 9.62 -11.79 -23.50
CA PRO A 110 9.50 -11.18 -22.18
C PRO A 110 10.13 -9.81 -22.02
N ARG A 111 10.87 -9.33 -23.03
CA ARG A 111 11.46 -7.99 -23.03
C ARG A 111 10.50 -6.99 -23.67
N THR A 112 9.33 -6.86 -23.07
CA THR A 112 8.28 -5.93 -23.49
C THR A 112 7.91 -5.00 -22.34
N ASP A 113 7.68 -3.75 -22.69
CA ASP A 113 7.10 -2.72 -21.82
C ASP A 113 5.57 -2.62 -22.03
N SER A 114 5.00 -3.44 -22.91
CA SER A 114 3.55 -3.46 -23.17
C SER A 114 2.83 -4.40 -22.21
N CYS A 115 1.80 -3.87 -21.54
CA CYS A 115 0.82 -4.65 -20.79
C CYS A 115 -0.41 -5.04 -21.63
N TYR A 116 -0.34 -4.85 -22.95
CA TYR A 116 -1.43 -5.09 -23.89
C TYR A 116 -1.00 -6.08 -24.97
N ILE A 117 -1.95 -6.91 -25.39
CA ILE A 117 -1.83 -7.79 -26.55
C ILE A 117 -2.68 -7.14 -27.65
N THR A 118 -2.16 -7.05 -28.86
CA THR A 118 -2.92 -6.62 -30.04
C THR A 118 -3.86 -7.74 -30.47
N ASP A 119 -5.10 -7.43 -30.82
CA ASP A 119 -5.94 -8.37 -31.54
C ASP A 119 -5.32 -8.63 -32.93
N ASP A 120 -5.00 -9.88 -33.22
CA ASP A 120 -4.68 -10.34 -34.58
C ASP A 120 -6.02 -10.57 -35.29
N ASP A 121 -6.38 -9.70 -36.25
CA ASP A 121 -7.39 -9.99 -37.28
C ASP A 121 -6.87 -11.01 -38.30
#